data_AF-A0A0L7LSC3-F1
#
_entry.id   AF-A0A0L7LSC3-F1
#
_cell.length_a   1.000
_cell.length_b   1.000
_cell.length_c   1.000
_cell.angle_alpha   90.00
_cell.angle_beta   90.00
_cell.angle_gamma   90.00
#
_symmetry.space_group_name_H-M   'P 1'
#
loop_
_entity.id
_entity.type
_entity.pdbx_description
1 polymer ?
#
loop_
_entity_poly.entity_id
_entity_poly.type
_entity_poly.pdbx_seq_one_letter_code
_entity_poly.pdbx_strand_id
1 'polypeptide(L)'
;MELACGMGAPSMPATVVSELNQQELAAARATFKAKKLLGDQQDIDKELEELMQELTNRQNEFIEINRSKTLKAIENGKTAYDKAIEDVKKDTLLCVHALDLKQIHDDAVAAALRVFNENRKSGHDGQDADRDKFSKDLTEKYAALNQMNDQNNRVMAAELKQEYSEYIMRKINNVPNLCDNMFAGEHQKARKKALEEFESRRTLHNSYNEDVYKTNMLQAIDRQYLQASQLNASANKELFKTALIVFNENSLKLRDLRKYCLHRHALRREHNSTKEITLNMISPKQLCGDSNRILLEMMENHYEEMKAINDSANEQAVTSAYWAYQSKYDSLSSHWYWAFTSWDTAWEYHQEALGVAFDRFFERRRGGRTYSDGYDVFLNNLEEKCKWYYRNS
;
A
#
# COMPACT_ATOMS: atom_id res chain seq x y z
N MET A 1 -3.68 67.37 27.39
CA MET A 1 -2.69 66.32 27.01
C MET A 1 -2.71 65.06 27.88
N GLU A 2 -2.51 65.10 29.20
CA GLU A 2 -2.41 63.87 30.04
C GLU A 2 -3.64 62.92 29.97
N LEU A 3 -4.85 63.45 29.92
CA LEU A 3 -6.06 62.61 29.78
C LEU A 3 -6.15 61.91 28.41
N ALA A 4 -5.55 62.50 27.37
CA ALA A 4 -5.59 61.97 26.01
C ALA A 4 -4.38 61.10 25.67
N CYS A 5 -3.21 61.38 26.26
CA CYS A 5 -1.94 60.72 25.94
C CYS A 5 -1.34 59.95 27.13
N GLY A 6 -1.84 60.12 28.35
CA GLY A 6 -1.35 59.47 29.58
C GLY A 6 -1.70 57.99 29.66
N MET A 7 -1.07 57.25 30.58
CA MET A 7 -0.97 55.77 30.59
C MET A 7 -2.28 54.98 30.36
N GLY A 8 -3.43 55.48 30.82
CA GLY A 8 -4.73 54.81 30.66
C GLY A 8 -5.47 55.06 29.33
N ALA A 9 -4.98 55.98 28.50
CA ALA A 9 -5.62 56.32 27.23
C ALA A 9 -5.13 55.42 26.06
N PRO A 10 -5.98 55.10 25.07
CA PRO A 10 -5.58 54.40 23.85
C PRO A 10 -4.47 55.15 23.09
N SER A 11 -3.73 54.44 22.23
CA SER A 11 -2.79 55.08 21.29
C SER A 11 -3.55 55.93 20.25
N MET A 12 -2.86 56.81 19.53
CA MET A 12 -3.41 57.55 18.39
C MET A 12 -2.33 57.84 17.35
N PRO A 13 -2.67 58.27 16.12
CA PRO A 13 -1.67 58.67 15.14
C PRO A 13 -0.79 59.82 15.64
N ALA A 14 0.51 59.82 15.30
CA ALA A 14 1.46 60.84 15.75
C ALA A 14 1.09 62.26 15.29
N THR A 15 0.45 62.38 14.13
CA THR A 15 -0.12 63.63 13.61
C THR A 15 -1.20 64.18 14.57
N VAL A 16 -2.11 63.32 15.02
CA VAL A 16 -3.17 63.67 15.97
C VAL A 16 -2.59 64.09 17.33
N VAL A 17 -1.55 63.42 17.82
CA VAL A 17 -0.85 63.85 19.06
C VAL A 17 -0.29 65.26 18.91
N SER A 18 0.30 65.56 17.75
CA SER A 18 0.92 66.85 17.47
C SER A 18 -0.13 67.95 17.33
N GLU A 19 -1.24 67.67 16.65
CA GLU A 19 -2.39 68.57 16.51
C GLU A 19 -3.03 68.86 17.87
N LEU A 20 -3.27 67.84 18.69
CA LEU A 20 -3.81 68.00 20.04
C LEU A 20 -2.89 68.89 20.89
N ASN A 21 -1.57 68.69 20.79
CA ASN A 21 -0.61 69.52 21.50
C ASN A 21 -0.68 70.99 21.06
N GLN A 22 -0.76 71.25 19.75
CA GLN A 22 -0.91 72.61 19.23
C GLN A 22 -2.22 73.27 19.67
N GLN A 23 -3.33 72.52 19.68
CA GLN A 23 -4.63 73.01 20.15
C GLN A 23 -4.61 73.35 21.65
N GLU A 24 -4.02 72.48 22.48
CA GLU A 24 -3.88 72.69 23.92
C GLU A 24 -2.96 73.88 24.22
N LEU A 25 -1.85 74.03 23.48
CA LEU A 25 -0.97 75.21 23.58
C LEU A 25 -1.72 76.50 23.22
N ALA A 26 -2.50 76.49 22.14
CA ALA A 26 -3.30 77.64 21.73
C ALA A 26 -4.38 78.00 22.77
N ALA A 27 -5.06 76.98 23.34
CA ALA A 27 -6.06 77.15 24.39
C ALA A 27 -5.44 77.69 25.69
N ALA A 28 -4.27 77.18 26.09
CA ALA A 28 -3.53 77.68 27.24
C ALA A 28 -3.14 79.16 27.05
N ARG A 29 -2.62 79.54 25.87
CA ARG A 29 -2.33 80.94 25.52
C ARG A 29 -3.58 81.83 25.59
N ALA A 30 -4.69 81.38 25.02
CA ALA A 30 -5.94 82.13 25.03
C ALA A 30 -6.47 82.32 26.46
N THR A 31 -6.42 81.27 27.28
CA THR A 31 -6.86 81.29 28.68
C THR A 31 -6.00 82.23 29.51
N PHE A 32 -4.68 82.21 29.29
CA PHE A 32 -3.74 83.11 29.98
C PHE A 32 -4.03 84.58 29.61
N LYS A 33 -4.18 84.89 28.32
CA LYS A 33 -4.52 86.25 27.84
C LYS A 33 -5.87 86.76 28.32
N ALA A 34 -6.84 85.86 28.54
CA ALA A 34 -8.18 86.22 29.01
C ALA A 34 -8.22 86.59 30.49
N LYS A 35 -7.21 86.19 31.30
CA LYS A 35 -7.14 86.56 32.71
C LYS A 35 -6.70 88.02 32.84
N LYS A 36 -7.38 88.79 33.70
CA LYS A 36 -6.88 90.09 34.15
C LYS A 36 -5.70 89.86 35.09
N LEU A 37 -4.50 89.92 34.54
CA LEU A 37 -3.25 89.74 35.29
C LEU A 37 -2.85 91.07 35.95
N LEU A 38 -2.43 91.00 37.22
CA LEU A 38 -1.87 92.11 37.97
C LEU A 38 -0.35 91.93 37.97
N GLY A 39 0.40 92.84 37.34
CA GLY A 39 1.86 92.75 37.23
C GLY A 39 2.42 93.57 36.06
N ASP A 40 3.74 93.61 35.95
CA ASP A 40 4.42 94.18 34.78
C ASP A 40 4.23 93.28 33.55
N GLN A 41 3.96 93.88 32.40
CA GLN A 41 3.64 93.13 31.18
C GLN A 41 4.84 92.34 30.66
N GLN A 42 6.08 92.81 30.85
CA GLN A 42 7.27 92.10 30.38
C GLN A 42 7.49 90.82 31.18
N ASP A 43 7.30 90.87 32.51
CA ASP A 43 7.40 89.69 33.37
C ASP A 43 6.32 88.67 33.02
N ILE A 44 5.10 89.14 32.76
CA ILE A 44 3.96 88.31 32.34
C ILE A 44 4.25 87.60 31.00
N ASP A 45 4.80 88.32 30.02
CA ASP A 45 5.11 87.77 28.70
C ASP A 45 6.26 86.76 28.77
N LYS A 46 7.28 87.03 29.60
CA LYS A 46 8.41 86.13 29.82
C LYS A 46 7.97 84.80 30.46
N GLU A 47 7.17 84.85 31.52
CA GLU A 47 6.63 83.66 32.19
C GLU A 47 5.74 82.83 31.26
N LEU A 48 4.94 83.50 30.40
CA LEU A 48 4.16 82.83 29.37
C LEU A 48 5.05 82.13 28.34
N GLU A 49 6.15 82.75 27.93
CA GLU A 49 7.11 82.16 26.99
C GLU A 49 7.82 80.94 27.59
N GLU A 50 8.26 81.02 28.86
CA GLU A 50 8.85 79.89 29.59
C GLU A 50 7.86 78.72 29.73
N LEU A 51 6.61 78.98 30.08
CA LEU A 51 5.55 77.95 30.16
C LEU A 51 5.24 77.32 28.80
N MET A 52 5.26 78.12 27.72
CA MET A 52 5.07 77.61 26.36
C MET A 52 6.24 76.74 25.91
N GLN A 53 7.47 77.09 26.29
CA GLN A 53 8.64 76.28 26.03
C GLN A 53 8.59 74.97 26.82
N GLU A 54 8.19 75.00 28.08
CA GLU A 54 8.03 73.79 28.90
C GLU A 54 6.98 72.84 28.29
N LEU A 55 5.80 73.36 27.95
CA LEU A 55 4.74 72.55 27.33
C LEU A 55 5.14 72.01 25.96
N THR A 56 5.93 72.76 25.19
CA THR A 56 6.52 72.27 23.93
C THR A 56 7.54 71.16 24.20
N ASN A 57 8.39 71.28 25.22
CA ASN A 57 9.36 70.25 25.58
C ASN A 57 8.68 68.94 25.99
N ARG A 58 7.53 69.01 26.68
CA ARG A 58 6.72 67.84 27.06
C ARG A 58 6.02 67.16 25.87
N GLN A 59 5.95 67.80 24.69
CA GLN A 59 5.41 67.18 23.48
C GLN A 59 6.17 65.89 23.12
N ASN A 60 7.51 65.92 23.24
CA ASN A 60 8.34 64.76 22.93
C ASN A 60 8.05 63.59 23.87
N GLU A 61 7.79 63.87 25.15
CA GLU A 61 7.38 62.85 26.13
C GLU A 61 6.05 62.20 25.71
N PHE A 62 5.05 63.00 25.31
CA PHE A 62 3.76 62.46 24.85
C PHE A 62 3.86 61.68 23.54
N ILE A 63 4.73 62.08 22.62
CA ILE A 63 5.00 61.34 21.38
C ILE A 63 5.60 59.96 21.70
N GLU A 64 6.60 59.90 22.58
CA GLU A 64 7.23 58.64 22.97
C GLU A 64 6.28 57.71 23.73
N ILE A 65 5.50 58.25 24.69
CA ILE A 65 4.45 57.48 25.37
C ILE A 65 3.46 56.90 24.36
N ASN A 66 3.01 57.71 23.40
CA ASN A 66 2.09 57.26 22.36
C ASN A 66 2.71 56.21 21.42
N ARG A 67 4.00 56.33 21.11
CA ARG A 67 4.75 55.33 20.33
C ARG A 67 4.82 54.00 21.06
N SER A 68 5.16 53.99 22.35
CA SER A 68 5.17 52.76 23.16
C SER A 68 3.79 52.09 23.19
N LYS A 69 2.71 52.86 23.30
CA LYS A 69 1.34 52.33 23.24
C LYS A 69 0.98 51.77 21.86
N THR A 70 1.44 52.41 20.79
CA THR A 70 1.23 51.92 19.42
C THR A 70 1.90 50.57 19.23
N LEU A 71 3.15 50.43 19.70
CA LEU A 71 3.86 49.14 19.68
C LEU A 71 3.11 48.07 20.48
N LYS A 72 2.59 48.41 21.67
CA LYS A 72 1.77 47.49 22.49
C LYS A 72 0.47 47.10 21.78
N ALA A 73 -0.20 48.01 21.08
CA ALA A 73 -1.39 47.71 20.30
C ALA A 73 -1.09 46.76 19.12
N ILE A 74 0.05 46.96 18.44
CA ILE A 74 0.54 46.05 17.40
C ILE A 74 0.81 44.66 17.98
N GLU A 75 1.49 44.58 19.12
CA GLU A 75 1.80 43.32 19.79
C GLU A 75 0.53 42.57 20.18
N ASN A 76 -0.44 43.24 20.82
CA ASN A 76 -1.75 42.67 21.14
C ASN A 76 -2.48 42.16 19.88
N GLY A 77 -2.42 42.92 18.78
CA GLY A 77 -2.98 42.51 17.49
C GLY A 77 -2.30 41.26 16.93
N LYS A 78 -0.97 41.17 17.01
CA LYS A 78 -0.20 39.97 16.60
C LYS A 78 -0.59 38.76 17.45
N THR A 79 -0.70 38.91 18.77
CA THR A 79 -1.18 37.84 19.66
C THR A 79 -2.58 37.39 19.29
N ALA A 80 -3.48 38.31 18.93
CA ALA A 80 -4.83 37.96 18.48
C ALA A 80 -4.83 37.22 17.13
N TYR A 81 -3.96 37.62 16.19
CA TYR A 81 -3.76 36.88 14.93
C TYR A 81 -3.31 35.45 15.19
N ASP A 82 -2.22 35.30 15.95
CA ASP A 82 -1.61 33.99 16.21
C ASP A 82 -2.58 33.07 16.97
N LYS A 83 -3.36 33.63 17.91
CA LYS A 83 -4.44 32.91 18.60
C LYS A 83 -5.55 32.45 17.66
N ALA A 84 -6.01 33.31 16.74
CA ALA A 84 -7.05 32.94 15.79
C ALA A 84 -6.62 31.78 14.87
N ILE A 85 -5.35 31.74 14.47
CA ILE A 85 -4.77 30.61 13.72
C ILE A 85 -4.70 29.35 14.60
N GLU A 86 -4.30 29.48 15.86
CA GLU A 86 -4.15 28.34 16.78
C GLU A 86 -5.48 27.70 17.17
N ASP A 87 -6.53 28.51 17.34
CA ASP A 87 -7.90 28.06 17.62
C ASP A 87 -8.45 27.14 16.51
N VAL A 88 -7.97 27.32 15.27
CA VAL A 88 -8.31 26.43 14.15
C VAL A 88 -7.54 25.11 14.24
N LYS A 89 -6.25 25.15 14.59
CA LYS A 89 -5.39 23.96 14.67
C LYS A 89 -5.82 22.94 15.72
N LYS A 90 -6.34 23.37 16.88
CA LYS A 90 -6.78 22.49 17.99
C LYS A 90 -5.76 21.38 18.32
N ASP A 91 -4.50 21.76 18.57
CA ASP A 91 -3.38 20.85 18.86
C ASP A 91 -2.96 19.90 17.71
N THR A 92 -3.46 20.13 16.49
CA THR A 92 -3.06 19.39 15.28
C THR A 92 -2.26 20.25 14.31
N LEU A 93 -1.63 19.63 13.32
CA LEU A 93 -0.99 20.37 12.23
C LEU A 93 -2.05 21.09 11.39
N LEU A 94 -1.74 22.32 10.96
CA LEU A 94 -2.59 23.04 10.02
C LEU A 94 -2.55 22.35 8.65
N CYS A 95 -3.63 21.64 8.34
CA CYS A 95 -3.81 20.88 7.11
C CYS A 95 -5.21 21.16 6.58
N VAL A 96 -5.34 22.19 5.75
CA VAL A 96 -6.61 22.66 5.18
C VAL A 96 -6.50 22.90 3.68
N HIS A 97 -7.66 23.07 3.03
CA HIS A 97 -7.71 23.42 1.62
C HIS A 97 -7.21 24.85 1.41
N ALA A 98 -6.69 25.18 0.23
CA ALA A 98 -6.16 26.52 -0.05
C ALA A 98 -7.21 27.63 0.12
N LEU A 99 -8.47 27.34 -0.23
CA LEU A 99 -9.58 28.28 -0.03
C LEU A 99 -9.89 28.50 1.45
N ASP A 100 -9.95 27.42 2.24
CA ASP A 100 -10.16 27.54 3.69
C ASP A 100 -9.01 28.27 4.35
N LEU A 101 -7.76 28.02 3.91
CA LEU A 101 -6.59 28.70 4.44
C LEU A 101 -6.68 30.22 4.25
N LYS A 102 -7.15 30.65 3.07
CA LYS A 102 -7.33 32.07 2.77
C LYS A 102 -8.39 32.68 3.68
N GLN A 103 -9.51 32.00 3.87
CA GLN A 103 -10.56 32.45 4.80
C GLN A 103 -10.05 32.53 6.25
N ILE A 104 -9.36 31.49 6.74
CA ILE A 104 -8.75 31.47 8.07
C ILE A 104 -7.79 32.64 8.27
N HIS A 105 -6.97 32.92 7.25
CA HIS A 105 -6.07 34.08 7.28
C HIS A 105 -6.84 35.39 7.35
N ASP A 106 -7.85 35.59 6.50
CA ASP A 106 -8.63 36.82 6.45
C ASP A 106 -9.39 37.06 7.78
N ASP A 107 -9.92 36.00 8.40
CA ASP A 107 -10.56 36.06 9.72
C ASP A 107 -9.54 36.40 10.84
N ALA A 108 -8.33 35.85 10.77
CA ALA A 108 -7.26 36.17 11.71
C ALA A 108 -6.77 37.63 11.56
N VAL A 109 -6.70 38.14 10.32
CA VAL A 109 -6.41 39.56 10.04
C VAL A 109 -7.50 40.44 10.64
N ALA A 110 -8.78 40.09 10.43
CA ALA A 110 -9.90 40.84 11.00
C ALA A 110 -9.87 40.87 12.52
N ALA A 111 -9.58 39.74 13.18
CA ALA A 111 -9.43 39.66 14.63
C ALA A 111 -8.27 40.54 15.15
N ALA A 112 -7.12 40.51 14.47
CA ALA A 112 -5.96 41.31 14.81
C ALA A 112 -6.22 42.82 14.68
N LEU A 113 -6.84 43.24 13.57
CA LEU A 113 -7.19 44.63 13.33
C LEU A 113 -8.25 45.13 14.32
N ARG A 114 -9.21 44.28 14.72
CA ARG A 114 -10.19 44.63 15.76
C ARG A 114 -9.50 44.96 17.09
N VAL A 115 -8.62 44.09 17.57
CA VAL A 115 -7.88 44.30 18.83
C VAL A 115 -6.96 45.53 18.74
N PHE A 116 -6.32 45.74 17.59
CA PHE A 116 -5.52 46.94 17.36
C PHE A 116 -6.36 48.22 17.45
N ASN A 117 -7.52 48.25 16.78
CA ASN A 117 -8.42 49.41 16.77
C ASN A 117 -9.08 49.65 18.15
N GLU A 118 -9.35 48.63 18.95
CA GLU A 118 -9.84 48.79 20.33
C GLU A 118 -8.83 49.51 21.23
N ASN A 119 -7.54 49.41 20.91
CA ASN A 119 -6.43 50.04 21.63
C ASN A 119 -5.90 51.31 20.94
N ARG A 120 -6.62 51.83 19.95
CA ARG A 120 -6.22 53.00 19.16
C ARG A 120 -7.39 53.91 18.78
N LYS A 121 -7.25 55.21 19.05
CA LYS A 121 -8.18 56.23 18.56
C LYS A 121 -8.03 56.42 17.06
N SER A 122 -9.15 56.58 16.36
CA SER A 122 -9.19 56.90 14.94
C SER A 122 -8.58 58.27 14.64
N GLY A 123 -7.87 58.39 13.52
CA GLY A 123 -7.40 59.68 13.00
C GLY A 123 -8.53 60.56 12.45
N HIS A 124 -8.28 61.85 12.30
CA HIS A 124 -9.28 62.83 11.85
C HIS A 124 -9.88 62.53 10.46
N ASP A 125 -9.09 61.91 9.57
CA ASP A 125 -9.50 61.56 8.20
C ASP A 125 -9.51 60.03 7.94
N GLY A 126 -9.45 59.23 9.00
CA GLY A 126 -9.29 57.77 8.90
C GLY A 126 -7.92 57.30 8.40
N GLN A 127 -7.00 58.21 8.09
CA GLN A 127 -5.61 57.89 7.72
C GLN A 127 -4.79 57.52 8.95
N ASP A 128 -4.16 56.35 8.90
CA ASP A 128 -3.36 55.82 9.99
C ASP A 128 -2.23 54.96 9.43
N ALA A 129 -1.07 55.57 9.22
CA ALA A 129 0.09 54.91 8.62
C ALA A 129 0.55 53.68 9.41
N ASP A 130 0.40 53.67 10.74
CA ASP A 130 0.75 52.52 11.57
C ASP A 130 -0.22 51.37 11.37
N ARG A 131 -1.53 51.66 11.26
CA ARG A 131 -2.56 50.67 10.95
C ARG A 131 -2.35 50.07 9.56
N ASP A 132 -2.08 50.90 8.57
CA ASP A 132 -1.89 50.46 7.19
C ASP A 132 -0.65 49.60 7.05
N LYS A 133 0.45 50.00 7.72
CA LYS A 133 1.66 49.19 7.83
C LYS A 133 1.38 47.86 8.53
N PHE A 134 0.67 47.87 9.66
CA PHE A 134 0.32 46.65 10.38
C PHE A 134 -0.55 45.71 9.55
N SER A 135 -1.55 46.23 8.84
CA SER A 135 -2.39 45.47 7.91
C SER A 135 -1.58 44.81 6.79
N LYS A 136 -0.61 45.55 6.23
CA LYS A 136 0.32 45.04 5.23
C LYS A 136 1.21 43.92 5.80
N ASP A 137 1.81 44.15 6.96
CA ASP A 137 2.65 43.15 7.66
C ASP A 137 1.86 41.85 7.92
N LEU A 138 0.58 41.96 8.29
CA LEU A 138 -0.29 40.80 8.47
C LEU A 138 -0.57 40.09 7.14
N THR A 139 -0.87 40.83 6.07
CA THR A 139 -1.11 40.26 4.74
C THR A 139 0.10 39.47 4.22
N GLU A 140 1.31 39.98 4.49
CA GLU A 140 2.57 39.30 4.13
C GLU A 140 2.74 37.96 4.87
N LYS A 141 2.13 37.77 6.06
CA LYS A 141 2.13 36.48 6.76
C LYS A 141 1.39 35.37 6.01
N TYR A 142 0.51 35.69 5.06
CA TYR A 142 -0.21 34.67 4.30
C TYR A 142 0.73 33.73 3.53
N ALA A 143 1.81 34.27 2.96
CA ALA A 143 2.77 33.46 2.20
C ALA A 143 3.43 32.38 3.07
N ALA A 144 3.85 32.75 4.28
CA ALA A 144 4.42 31.81 5.25
C ALA A 144 3.40 30.77 5.72
N LEU A 145 2.15 31.20 5.98
CA LEU A 145 1.06 30.31 6.37
C LEU A 145 0.74 29.29 5.26
N ASN A 146 0.71 29.74 4.01
CA ASN A 146 0.50 28.91 2.83
C ASN A 146 1.63 27.90 2.63
N GLN A 147 2.88 28.31 2.81
CA GLN A 147 4.02 27.40 2.72
C GLN A 147 3.97 26.31 3.80
N MET A 148 3.62 26.67 5.04
CA MET A 148 3.48 25.71 6.13
C MET A 148 2.34 24.71 5.86
N ASN A 149 1.18 25.19 5.39
CA ASN A 149 0.05 24.34 5.05
C ASN A 149 0.36 23.41 3.86
N ASP A 150 1.03 23.89 2.81
CA ASP A 150 1.48 23.07 1.68
C ASP A 150 2.44 21.97 2.15
N GLN A 151 3.42 22.31 2.98
CA GLN A 151 4.36 21.34 3.53
C GLN A 151 3.64 20.26 4.37
N ASN A 152 2.74 20.65 5.27
CA ASN A 152 2.01 19.71 6.11
C ASN A 152 1.13 18.76 5.27
N ASN A 153 0.41 19.29 4.27
CA ASN A 153 -0.40 18.47 3.37
C ASN A 153 0.45 17.50 2.53
N ARG A 154 1.63 17.92 2.07
CA ARG A 154 2.56 17.02 1.35
C ARG A 154 3.08 15.90 2.24
N VAL A 155 3.47 16.21 3.47
CA VAL A 155 3.96 15.22 4.44
C VAL A 155 2.87 14.19 4.72
N MET A 156 1.66 14.64 5.06
CA MET A 156 0.52 13.76 5.29
C MET A 156 0.23 12.84 4.10
N ALA A 157 0.13 13.39 2.89
CA ALA A 157 -0.12 12.60 1.68
C ALA A 157 1.02 11.59 1.40
N ALA A 158 2.26 11.95 1.71
CA ALA A 158 3.41 11.07 1.57
C ALA A 158 3.39 9.91 2.57
N GLU A 159 3.05 10.17 3.83
CA GLU A 159 2.89 9.16 4.89
C GLU A 159 1.80 8.13 4.52
N LEU A 160 0.62 8.59 4.10
CA LEU A 160 -0.48 7.70 3.73
C LEU A 160 -0.15 6.82 2.52
N LYS A 161 0.57 7.38 1.55
CA LYS A 161 1.11 6.61 0.42
C LYS A 161 2.12 5.56 0.90
N GLN A 162 2.99 5.89 1.86
CA GLN A 162 3.93 4.93 2.43
C GLN A 162 3.20 3.81 3.18
N GLU A 163 2.22 4.15 4.03
CA GLU A 163 1.39 3.17 4.75
C GLU A 163 0.68 2.21 3.78
N TYR A 164 0.13 2.74 2.68
CA TYR A 164 -0.45 1.94 1.60
C TYR A 164 0.59 1.00 0.96
N SER A 165 1.77 1.53 0.60
CA SER A 165 2.83 0.75 -0.02
C SER A 165 3.29 -0.40 0.88
N GLU A 166 3.52 -0.15 2.16
CA GLU A 166 3.89 -1.16 3.15
C GLU A 166 2.79 -2.21 3.34
N TYR A 167 1.52 -1.80 3.32
CA TYR A 167 0.40 -2.73 3.38
C TYR A 167 0.38 -3.67 2.17
N ILE A 168 0.45 -3.13 0.96
CA ILE A 168 0.37 -3.92 -0.27
C ILE A 168 1.58 -4.84 -0.44
N MET A 169 2.79 -4.36 -0.14
CA MET A 169 3.98 -5.20 -0.18
C MET A 169 3.91 -6.37 0.80
N ARG A 170 3.34 -6.17 2.00
CA ARG A 170 3.07 -7.27 2.93
C ARG A 170 2.10 -8.30 2.34
N LYS A 171 1.11 -7.88 1.56
CA LYS A 171 0.18 -8.81 0.88
C LYS A 171 0.85 -9.62 -0.22
N ILE A 172 1.81 -9.04 -0.94
CA ILE A 172 2.61 -9.76 -1.94
C ILE A 172 3.53 -10.78 -1.28
N ASN A 173 4.18 -10.41 -0.16
CA ASN A 173 5.17 -11.26 0.51
C ASN A 173 4.53 -12.34 1.40
N ASN A 174 3.23 -12.28 1.67
CA ASN A 174 2.54 -13.31 2.43
C ASN A 174 2.36 -14.55 1.57
N VAL A 175 2.76 -15.71 2.11
CA VAL A 175 2.47 -17.01 1.50
C VAL A 175 1.20 -17.57 2.15
N PRO A 176 0.14 -17.85 1.38
CA PRO A 176 0.08 -17.75 -0.08
C PRO A 176 -0.18 -16.37 -0.65
N ASN A 177 0.39 -16.17 -1.84
CA ASN A 177 0.09 -15.04 -2.71
C ASN A 177 -1.40 -14.99 -3.03
N LEU A 178 -1.91 -13.77 -3.24
CA LEU A 178 -3.31 -13.56 -3.54
C LEU A 178 -3.56 -13.71 -5.04
N CYS A 179 -4.76 -14.17 -5.39
CA CYS A 179 -5.26 -14.10 -6.76
C CYS A 179 -5.62 -12.67 -7.14
N ASP A 180 -5.56 -12.36 -8.43
CA ASP A 180 -5.74 -10.99 -8.95
C ASP A 180 -7.00 -10.32 -8.41
N ASN A 181 -8.14 -11.02 -8.37
CA ASN A 181 -9.39 -10.47 -7.82
C ASN A 181 -9.32 -10.19 -6.31
N MET A 182 -8.67 -11.08 -5.55
CA MET A 182 -8.48 -10.88 -4.10
C MET A 182 -7.49 -9.74 -3.84
N PHE A 183 -6.42 -9.68 -4.63
CA PHE A 183 -5.41 -8.63 -4.56
C PHE A 183 -6.00 -7.25 -4.91
N ALA A 184 -6.83 -7.18 -5.96
CA ALA A 184 -7.60 -5.99 -6.31
C ALA A 184 -8.54 -5.56 -5.17
N GLY A 185 -9.20 -6.53 -4.51
CA GLY A 185 -10.02 -6.26 -3.33
C GLY A 185 -9.22 -5.67 -2.16
N GLU A 186 -8.02 -6.17 -1.90
CA GLU A 186 -7.12 -5.61 -0.88
C GLU A 186 -6.64 -4.20 -1.24
N HIS A 187 -6.36 -3.93 -2.52
CA HIS A 187 -6.09 -2.58 -3.01
C HIS A 187 -7.25 -1.62 -2.75
N GLN A 188 -8.48 -2.00 -3.11
CA GLN A 188 -9.65 -1.13 -2.91
C GLN A 188 -9.88 -0.81 -1.42
N LYS A 189 -9.70 -1.80 -0.53
CA LYS A 189 -9.77 -1.58 0.93
C LYS A 189 -8.70 -0.61 1.41
N ALA A 190 -7.44 -0.82 1.00
CA ALA A 190 -6.33 0.02 1.43
C ALA A 190 -6.43 1.45 0.88
N ARG A 191 -6.87 1.60 -0.37
CA ARG A 191 -7.15 2.89 -1.01
C ARG A 191 -8.26 3.65 -0.29
N LYS A 192 -9.36 2.97 0.05
CA LYS A 192 -10.45 3.57 0.83
C LYS A 192 -9.98 4.01 2.21
N LYS A 193 -9.21 3.17 2.91
CA LYS A 193 -8.63 3.51 4.22
C LYS A 193 -7.72 4.75 4.13
N ALA A 194 -6.84 4.81 3.13
CA ALA A 194 -5.97 5.97 2.93
C ALA A 194 -6.77 7.26 2.67
N LEU A 195 -7.89 7.17 1.96
CA LEU A 195 -8.79 8.30 1.74
C LEU A 195 -9.49 8.75 3.03
N GLU A 196 -10.06 7.81 3.79
CA GLU A 196 -10.71 8.10 5.07
C GLU A 196 -9.73 8.73 6.07
N GLU A 197 -8.50 8.23 6.11
CA GLU A 197 -7.42 8.76 6.96
C GLU A 197 -6.93 10.13 6.48
N PHE A 198 -6.86 10.37 5.16
CA PHE A 198 -6.57 11.70 4.62
C PHE A 198 -7.64 12.70 5.08
N GLU A 199 -8.92 12.34 4.98
CA GLU A 199 -10.03 13.21 5.36
C GLU A 199 -10.10 13.44 6.89
N SER A 200 -9.73 12.44 7.70
CA SER A 200 -9.73 12.55 9.16
C SER A 200 -8.58 13.40 9.72
N ARG A 201 -7.41 13.40 9.06
CA ARG A 201 -6.24 14.20 9.45
C ARG A 201 -6.32 15.66 9.03
N ARG A 202 -7.37 16.06 8.30
CA ARG A 202 -7.59 17.45 7.92
C ARG A 202 -8.21 18.24 9.07
N THR A 203 -7.71 19.46 9.27
CA THR A 203 -8.20 20.35 10.34
C THR A 203 -9.64 20.79 10.09
N LEU A 204 -10.03 20.92 8.82
CA LEU A 204 -11.40 21.19 8.37
C LEU A 204 -11.81 20.15 7.34
N HIS A 205 -13.09 19.77 7.39
CA HIS A 205 -13.63 18.75 6.49
C HIS A 205 -13.50 19.21 5.03
N ASN A 206 -12.93 18.34 4.20
CA ASN A 206 -12.66 18.65 2.80
C ASN A 206 -13.89 18.36 1.93
N SER A 207 -14.80 19.33 1.81
CA SER A 207 -15.95 19.24 0.91
C SER A 207 -15.64 19.62 -0.55
N TYR A 208 -14.38 19.90 -0.86
CA TYR A 208 -13.98 20.36 -2.19
C TYR A 208 -13.69 19.18 -3.13
N ASN A 209 -14.25 19.23 -4.33
CA ASN A 209 -14.05 18.22 -5.36
C ASN A 209 -12.61 18.23 -5.92
N GLU A 210 -11.91 19.37 -5.85
CA GLU A 210 -10.61 19.62 -6.50
C GLU A 210 -9.45 19.75 -5.50
N ASP A 211 -9.31 18.83 -4.55
CA ASP A 211 -8.13 18.80 -3.68
C ASP A 211 -6.95 18.13 -4.40
N VAL A 212 -5.92 18.92 -4.70
CA VAL A 212 -4.72 18.48 -5.42
C VAL A 212 -3.94 17.43 -4.63
N TYR A 213 -3.85 17.52 -3.31
CA TYR A 213 -3.11 16.56 -2.50
C TYR A 213 -3.84 15.22 -2.44
N LYS A 214 -5.17 15.25 -2.24
CA LYS A 214 -6.03 14.06 -2.32
C LYS A 214 -5.91 13.38 -3.68
N THR A 215 -6.02 14.16 -4.76
CA THR A 215 -5.96 13.64 -6.13
C THR A 215 -4.59 13.03 -6.43
N ASN A 216 -3.51 13.73 -6.12
CA ASN A 216 -2.15 13.24 -6.35
C ASN A 216 -1.82 12.00 -5.52
N MET A 217 -2.27 11.95 -4.27
CA MET A 217 -2.12 10.77 -3.39
C MET A 217 -2.82 9.56 -4.00
N LEU A 218 -4.09 9.69 -4.39
CA LEU A 218 -4.86 8.59 -4.97
C LEU A 218 -4.26 8.11 -6.30
N GLN A 219 -3.86 9.03 -7.18
CA GLN A 219 -3.17 8.66 -8.41
C GLN A 219 -1.85 7.93 -8.17
N ALA A 220 -1.08 8.34 -7.15
CA ALA A 220 0.16 7.65 -6.77
C ALA A 220 -0.11 6.23 -6.25
N ILE A 221 -1.13 6.07 -5.41
CA ILE A 221 -1.62 4.77 -4.93
C ILE A 221 -2.02 3.86 -6.10
N ASP A 222 -2.78 4.39 -7.06
CA ASP A 222 -3.25 3.64 -8.22
C ASP A 222 -2.07 3.22 -9.14
N ARG A 223 -1.05 4.07 -9.30
CA ARG A 223 0.19 3.71 -10.01
C ARG A 223 1.00 2.63 -9.29
N GLN A 224 1.13 2.74 -7.97
CA GLN A 224 1.80 1.71 -7.16
C GLN A 224 1.08 0.37 -7.23
N TYR A 225 -0.26 0.37 -7.29
CA TYR A 225 -1.04 -0.84 -7.48
C TYR A 225 -0.68 -1.57 -8.78
N LEU A 226 -0.53 -0.86 -9.89
CA LEU A 226 -0.16 -1.48 -11.18
C LEU A 226 1.18 -2.22 -11.09
N GLN A 227 2.18 -1.61 -10.45
CA GLN A 227 3.49 -2.23 -10.24
C GLN A 227 3.38 -3.44 -9.29
N ALA A 228 2.67 -3.27 -8.19
CA ALA A 228 2.43 -4.32 -7.20
C ALA A 228 1.68 -5.53 -7.79
N SER A 229 0.71 -5.29 -8.67
CA SER A 229 -0.05 -6.33 -9.37
C SER A 229 0.85 -7.16 -10.29
N GLN A 230 1.82 -6.54 -10.96
CA GLN A 230 2.79 -7.26 -11.79
C GLN A 230 3.71 -8.15 -10.95
N LEU A 231 4.15 -7.66 -9.78
CA LEU A 231 4.95 -8.44 -8.84
C LEU A 231 4.16 -9.64 -8.29
N ASN A 232 2.89 -9.43 -7.91
CA ASN A 232 2.00 -10.49 -7.46
C ASN A 232 1.80 -11.57 -8.55
N ALA A 233 1.55 -11.16 -9.79
CA ALA A 233 1.41 -12.07 -10.92
C ALA A 233 2.70 -12.87 -11.19
N SER A 234 3.86 -12.22 -11.10
CA SER A 234 5.17 -12.88 -11.23
C SER A 234 5.38 -13.93 -10.13
N ALA A 235 5.06 -13.59 -8.88
CA ALA A 235 5.16 -14.51 -7.75
C ALA A 235 4.23 -15.72 -7.91
N ASN A 236 3.01 -15.53 -8.42
CA ASN A 236 2.09 -16.62 -8.77
C ASN A 236 2.66 -17.52 -9.88
N LYS A 237 3.32 -16.95 -10.89
CA LYS A 237 3.98 -17.72 -11.96
C LYS A 237 5.14 -18.56 -11.43
N GLU A 238 5.95 -18.04 -10.52
CA GLU A 238 7.03 -18.80 -9.90
C GLU A 238 6.48 -19.95 -9.05
N LEU A 239 5.40 -19.72 -8.30
CA LEU A 239 4.73 -20.80 -7.56
C LEU A 239 4.25 -21.92 -8.48
N PHE A 240 3.65 -21.58 -9.63
CA PHE A 240 3.27 -22.56 -10.65
C PHE A 240 4.46 -23.36 -11.20
N LYS A 241 5.59 -22.69 -11.49
CA LYS A 241 6.81 -23.38 -11.94
C LYS A 241 7.34 -24.34 -10.88
N THR A 242 7.37 -23.92 -9.60
CA THR A 242 7.75 -24.79 -8.49
C THR A 242 6.84 -26.02 -8.42
N ALA A 243 5.53 -25.85 -8.63
CA ALA A 243 4.58 -26.96 -8.73
C ALA A 243 5.01 -28.00 -9.76
N LEU A 244 5.31 -27.50 -10.95
CA LEU A 244 5.65 -28.33 -12.08
C LEU A 244 6.99 -29.05 -11.86
N ILE A 245 7.98 -28.38 -11.26
CA ILE A 245 9.26 -28.99 -10.90
C ILE A 245 9.03 -30.13 -9.89
N VAL A 246 8.31 -29.87 -8.80
CA VAL A 246 8.01 -30.87 -7.76
C VAL A 246 7.26 -32.06 -8.35
N PHE A 247 6.27 -31.82 -9.20
CA PHE A 247 5.54 -32.88 -9.91
C PHE A 247 6.47 -33.72 -10.78
N ASN A 248 7.29 -33.07 -11.60
CA ASN A 248 8.23 -33.74 -12.50
C ASN A 248 9.28 -34.55 -11.74
N GLU A 249 9.85 -34.01 -10.67
CA GLU A 249 10.82 -34.68 -9.82
C GLU A 249 10.24 -35.92 -9.15
N ASN A 250 9.03 -35.82 -8.59
CA ASN A 250 8.35 -36.97 -8.00
C ASN A 250 7.92 -38.00 -9.06
N SER A 251 7.65 -37.55 -10.29
CA SER A 251 7.35 -38.42 -11.43
C SER A 251 8.59 -39.10 -12.02
N LEU A 252 9.82 -38.69 -11.65
CA LEU A 252 11.05 -39.35 -12.12
C LEU A 252 11.09 -40.84 -11.76
N LYS A 253 10.47 -41.24 -10.64
CA LYS A 253 10.33 -42.65 -10.23
C LYS A 253 9.63 -43.52 -11.27
N LEU A 254 8.86 -42.90 -12.18
CA LEU A 254 8.16 -43.55 -13.28
C LEU A 254 8.97 -43.55 -14.59
N ARG A 255 10.05 -42.77 -14.73
CA ARG A 255 10.80 -42.70 -16.01
C ARG A 255 11.50 -43.99 -16.42
N ASP A 256 11.81 -44.86 -15.47
CA ASP A 256 12.38 -46.17 -15.76
C ASP A 256 11.33 -47.18 -16.28
N LEU A 257 10.09 -46.75 -16.59
CA LEU A 257 9.09 -47.59 -17.25
C LEU A 257 9.54 -48.16 -18.60
N ARG A 258 10.63 -47.63 -19.18
CA ARG A 258 11.28 -48.22 -20.37
C ARG A 258 12.13 -49.46 -20.05
N LYS A 259 12.55 -49.64 -18.80
CA LYS A 259 13.34 -50.79 -18.33
C LYS A 259 12.47 -51.87 -17.69
N TYR A 260 11.37 -51.46 -17.06
CA TYR A 260 10.42 -52.35 -16.41
C TYR A 260 8.99 -51.84 -16.59
N CYS A 261 8.01 -52.73 -16.58
CA CYS A 261 6.59 -52.38 -16.62
C CYS A 261 5.94 -52.44 -15.22
N LEU A 262 4.81 -51.77 -15.04
CA LEU A 262 3.99 -51.76 -13.83
C LEU A 262 2.60 -52.34 -14.08
N HIS A 263 1.99 -52.89 -13.03
CA HIS A 263 0.55 -53.14 -12.99
C HIS A 263 -0.21 -51.80 -13.10
N ARG A 264 -1.33 -51.75 -13.82
CA ARG A 264 -2.15 -50.53 -14.01
C ARG A 264 -2.50 -49.82 -12.69
N HIS A 265 -2.85 -50.59 -11.66
CA HIS A 265 -3.17 -50.07 -10.33
C HIS A 265 -1.95 -49.47 -9.62
N ALA A 266 -0.77 -50.05 -9.80
CA ALA A 266 0.47 -49.48 -9.26
C ALA A 266 0.79 -48.15 -9.95
N LEU A 267 0.69 -48.09 -11.28
CA LEU A 267 0.90 -46.85 -12.05
C LEU A 267 -0.07 -45.75 -11.62
N ARG A 268 -1.38 -46.05 -11.49
CA ARG A 268 -2.38 -45.07 -11.04
C ARG A 268 -2.12 -44.62 -9.59
N ARG A 269 -1.71 -45.53 -8.71
CA ARG A 269 -1.38 -45.22 -7.31
C ARG A 269 -0.19 -44.27 -7.21
N GLU A 270 0.89 -44.55 -7.93
CA GLU A 270 2.07 -43.68 -7.98
C GLU A 270 1.71 -42.30 -8.53
N HIS A 271 0.97 -42.23 -9.64
CA HIS A 271 0.49 -40.96 -10.20
C HIS A 271 -0.34 -40.16 -9.19
N ASN A 272 -1.33 -40.78 -8.55
CA ASN A 272 -2.17 -40.12 -7.56
C ASN A 272 -1.35 -39.63 -6.35
N SER A 273 -0.39 -40.43 -5.89
CA SER A 273 0.53 -40.05 -4.81
C SER A 273 1.38 -38.83 -5.18
N THR A 274 1.98 -38.83 -6.37
CA THR A 274 2.73 -37.68 -6.88
C THR A 274 1.88 -36.44 -7.01
N LYS A 275 0.66 -36.57 -7.56
CA LYS A 275 -0.31 -35.48 -7.68
C LYS A 275 -0.66 -34.89 -6.31
N GLU A 276 -0.94 -35.75 -5.33
CA GLU A 276 -1.26 -35.33 -3.97
C GLU A 276 -0.08 -34.60 -3.29
N ILE A 277 1.14 -35.12 -3.43
CA ILE A 277 2.36 -34.46 -2.91
C ILE A 277 2.51 -33.06 -3.50
N THR A 278 2.35 -32.90 -4.82
CA THR A 278 2.47 -31.58 -5.47
C THR A 278 1.38 -30.62 -5.00
N LEU A 279 0.13 -31.07 -4.91
CA LEU A 279 -1.01 -30.24 -4.47
C LEU A 279 -0.99 -29.94 -2.96
N ASN A 280 -0.33 -30.76 -2.15
CA ASN A 280 -0.14 -30.46 -0.73
C ASN A 280 0.99 -29.45 -0.51
N MET A 281 2.02 -29.49 -1.35
CA MET A 281 3.12 -28.52 -1.31
C MET A 281 2.68 -27.13 -1.76
N ILE A 282 1.66 -27.08 -2.62
CA ILE A 282 1.08 -25.84 -3.14
C ILE A 282 -0.41 -25.91 -2.86
N SER A 283 -0.82 -25.33 -1.74
CA SER A 283 -2.22 -25.39 -1.32
C SER A 283 -3.13 -25.01 -2.50
N PRO A 284 -4.22 -25.75 -2.78
CA PRO A 284 -5.07 -25.49 -3.94
C PRO A 284 -5.66 -24.07 -3.96
N LYS A 285 -5.67 -23.38 -2.82
CA LYS A 285 -6.08 -21.98 -2.67
C LYS A 285 -5.04 -20.97 -3.15
N GLN A 286 -3.81 -21.41 -3.46
CA GLN A 286 -2.67 -20.57 -3.82
C GLN A 286 -2.50 -20.42 -5.34
N LEU A 287 -3.05 -21.35 -6.12
CA LEU A 287 -3.01 -21.28 -7.59
C LEU A 287 -4.25 -20.55 -8.11
N CYS A 288 -4.00 -19.45 -8.79
CA CYS A 288 -5.03 -18.51 -9.19
C CYS A 288 -5.53 -18.73 -10.61
N GLY A 289 -6.84 -18.52 -10.80
CA GLY A 289 -7.51 -18.61 -12.10
C GLY A 289 -7.31 -19.97 -12.77
N ASP A 290 -6.98 -19.94 -14.06
CA ASP A 290 -6.74 -21.14 -14.86
C ASP A 290 -5.48 -21.91 -14.46
N SER A 291 -4.58 -21.36 -13.65
CA SER A 291 -3.29 -22.00 -13.35
C SER A 291 -3.45 -23.34 -12.65
N ASN A 292 -4.41 -23.45 -11.73
CA ASN A 292 -4.73 -24.73 -11.07
C ASN A 292 -5.31 -25.73 -12.07
N ARG A 293 -6.21 -25.27 -12.95
CA ARG A 293 -6.81 -26.11 -14.00
C ARG A 293 -5.75 -26.63 -14.97
N ILE A 294 -4.88 -25.74 -15.45
CA ILE A 294 -3.77 -26.06 -16.35
C ILE A 294 -2.81 -27.04 -15.67
N LEU A 295 -2.46 -26.82 -14.40
CA LEU A 295 -1.58 -27.73 -13.66
C LEU A 295 -2.19 -29.14 -13.59
N LEU A 296 -3.47 -29.24 -13.22
CA LEU A 296 -4.18 -30.52 -13.15
C LEU A 296 -4.26 -31.21 -14.53
N GLU A 297 -4.54 -30.45 -15.58
CA GLU A 297 -4.57 -30.96 -16.95
C GLU A 297 -3.19 -31.48 -17.40
N MET A 298 -2.11 -30.76 -17.10
CA MET A 298 -0.74 -31.22 -17.37
C MET A 298 -0.41 -32.51 -16.62
N MET A 299 -0.84 -32.64 -15.37
CA MET A 299 -0.63 -33.85 -14.57
C MET A 299 -1.37 -35.06 -15.16
N GLU A 300 -2.62 -34.89 -15.59
CA GLU A 300 -3.40 -35.98 -16.20
C GLU A 300 -2.87 -36.34 -17.60
N ASN A 301 -2.47 -35.36 -18.41
CA ASN A 301 -1.84 -35.64 -19.71
C ASN A 301 -0.55 -36.45 -19.54
N HIS A 302 0.27 -36.11 -18.54
CA HIS A 302 1.46 -36.90 -18.21
C HIS A 302 1.11 -38.33 -17.79
N TYR A 303 0.01 -38.53 -17.04
CA TYR A 303 -0.45 -39.88 -16.70
C TYR A 303 -0.80 -40.72 -17.93
N GLU A 304 -1.53 -40.16 -18.88
CA GLU A 304 -1.90 -40.88 -20.11
C GLU A 304 -0.68 -41.22 -20.97
N GLU A 305 0.32 -40.32 -21.06
CA GLU A 305 1.60 -40.63 -21.69
C GLU A 305 2.31 -41.80 -21.02
N MET A 306 2.40 -41.79 -19.68
CA MET A 306 3.06 -42.84 -18.92
C MET A 306 2.32 -44.16 -18.99
N LYS A 307 0.98 -44.13 -19.10
CA LYS A 307 0.15 -45.31 -19.34
C LYS A 307 0.44 -45.93 -20.69
N ALA A 308 0.50 -45.14 -21.77
CA ALA A 308 0.84 -45.66 -23.10
C ALA A 308 2.24 -46.29 -23.13
N ILE A 309 3.23 -45.65 -22.49
CA ILE A 309 4.59 -46.22 -22.37
C ILE A 309 4.57 -47.53 -21.57
N ASN A 310 3.83 -47.57 -20.45
CA ASN A 310 3.70 -48.74 -19.61
C ASN A 310 3.02 -49.92 -20.32
N ASP A 311 1.99 -49.64 -21.12
CA ASP A 311 1.27 -50.65 -21.88
C ASP A 311 2.20 -51.27 -22.95
N SER A 312 2.95 -50.43 -23.68
CA SER A 312 3.95 -50.92 -24.63
C SER A 312 5.05 -51.75 -23.95
N ALA A 313 5.52 -51.34 -22.76
CA ALA A 313 6.49 -52.12 -21.99
C ALA A 313 5.92 -53.46 -21.52
N ASN A 314 4.64 -53.52 -21.11
CA ASN A 314 3.95 -54.75 -20.74
C ASN A 314 3.81 -55.69 -21.96
N GLU A 315 3.44 -55.18 -23.14
CA GLU A 315 3.35 -55.99 -24.36
C GLU A 315 4.70 -56.61 -24.75
N GLN A 316 5.79 -55.85 -24.60
CA GLN A 316 7.15 -56.36 -24.81
C GLN A 316 7.52 -57.42 -23.78
N ALA A 317 7.08 -57.26 -22.52
CA ALA A 317 7.28 -58.27 -21.47
C ALA A 317 6.53 -59.56 -21.78
N VAL A 318 5.26 -59.47 -22.19
CA VAL A 318 4.46 -60.63 -22.65
C VAL A 318 5.14 -61.33 -23.82
N THR A 319 5.60 -60.57 -24.81
CA THR A 319 6.28 -61.13 -25.98
C THR A 319 7.56 -61.85 -25.57
N SER A 320 8.43 -61.21 -24.78
CA SER A 320 9.66 -61.85 -24.31
C SER A 320 9.40 -63.10 -23.46
N ALA A 321 8.35 -63.09 -22.65
CA ALA A 321 7.95 -64.23 -21.83
C ALA A 321 7.41 -65.39 -22.68
N TYR A 322 6.59 -65.10 -23.68
CA TYR A 322 6.09 -66.09 -24.62
C TYR A 322 7.22 -66.76 -25.43
N TRP A 323 8.25 -66.01 -25.83
CA TRP A 323 9.40 -66.60 -26.52
C TRP A 323 10.20 -67.53 -25.61
N ALA A 324 10.32 -67.18 -24.32
CA ALA A 324 10.95 -68.06 -23.33
C ALA A 324 10.13 -69.33 -23.09
N TYR A 325 8.79 -69.21 -23.05
CA TYR A 325 7.87 -70.35 -23.02
C TYR A 325 8.12 -71.28 -24.21
N GLN A 326 8.04 -70.74 -25.43
CA GLN A 326 8.17 -71.51 -26.66
C GLN A 326 9.51 -72.24 -26.72
N SER A 327 10.62 -71.53 -26.48
CA SER A 327 11.95 -72.12 -26.48
C SER A 327 12.10 -73.25 -25.45
N LYS A 328 11.48 -73.11 -24.27
CA LYS A 328 11.54 -74.13 -23.23
C LYS A 328 10.66 -75.33 -23.57
N TYR A 329 9.44 -75.09 -24.04
CA TYR A 329 8.51 -76.15 -24.45
C TYR A 329 9.08 -76.96 -25.62
N ASP A 330 9.57 -76.30 -26.67
CA ASP A 330 10.19 -76.95 -27.83
C ASP A 330 11.43 -77.76 -27.43
N SER A 331 12.24 -77.25 -26.50
CA SER A 331 13.39 -78.01 -25.99
C SER A 331 12.96 -79.29 -25.26
N LEU A 332 11.88 -79.25 -24.48
CA LEU A 332 11.35 -80.41 -23.76
C LEU A 332 10.68 -81.41 -24.73
N SER A 333 10.02 -80.92 -25.78
CA SER A 333 9.29 -81.73 -26.77
C SER A 333 10.14 -82.20 -27.96
N SER A 334 11.36 -81.69 -28.14
CA SER A 334 12.23 -82.01 -29.28
C SER A 334 12.73 -83.46 -29.40
N HIS A 335 12.56 -84.29 -28.37
CA HIS A 335 13.03 -85.68 -28.39
C HIS A 335 12.02 -86.59 -29.09
N TRP A 336 12.45 -87.40 -30.06
CA TRP A 336 11.61 -88.30 -30.89
C TRP A 336 10.61 -89.19 -30.13
N TYR A 337 10.81 -89.41 -28.83
CA TYR A 337 9.84 -90.06 -27.93
C TYR A 337 8.56 -89.26 -27.67
N TRP A 338 8.49 -87.98 -28.05
CA TRP A 338 7.31 -87.12 -27.89
C TRP A 338 6.08 -87.63 -28.66
N ALA A 339 6.29 -88.39 -29.75
CA ALA A 339 5.19 -89.05 -30.47
C ALA A 339 4.51 -90.17 -29.65
N PHE A 340 5.08 -90.54 -28.50
CA PHE A 340 4.61 -91.59 -27.59
C PHE A 340 4.39 -91.08 -26.15
N THR A 341 4.48 -89.77 -25.89
CA THR A 341 4.28 -89.23 -24.54
C THR A 341 2.80 -89.23 -24.15
N SER A 342 2.54 -89.51 -22.87
CA SER A 342 1.20 -89.40 -22.31
C SER A 342 0.75 -87.94 -22.22
N TRP A 343 -0.55 -87.70 -22.19
CA TRP A 343 -1.12 -86.36 -21.99
C TRP A 343 -0.59 -85.70 -20.70
N ASP A 344 -0.33 -86.50 -19.67
CA ASP A 344 0.23 -86.06 -18.39
C ASP A 344 1.65 -85.50 -18.57
N THR A 345 2.49 -86.14 -19.39
CA THR A 345 3.87 -85.66 -19.67
C THR A 345 3.86 -84.35 -20.48
N ALA A 346 2.97 -84.23 -21.46
CA ALA A 346 2.82 -82.99 -22.23
C ALA A 346 2.31 -81.83 -21.34
N TRP A 347 1.41 -82.14 -20.41
CA TRP A 347 0.95 -81.19 -19.40
C TRP A 347 2.06 -80.75 -18.45
N GLU A 348 2.90 -81.67 -17.98
CA GLU A 348 4.08 -81.35 -17.15
C GLU A 348 5.04 -80.40 -17.89
N TYR A 349 5.32 -80.64 -19.17
CA TYR A 349 6.16 -79.74 -19.98
C TYR A 349 5.54 -78.37 -20.18
N HIS A 350 4.21 -78.31 -20.39
CA HIS A 350 3.48 -77.04 -20.44
C HIS A 350 3.64 -76.26 -19.14
N GLN A 351 3.46 -76.91 -17.98
CA GLN A 351 3.59 -76.27 -16.67
C GLN A 351 5.02 -75.78 -16.40
N GLU A 352 6.05 -76.56 -16.76
CA GLU A 352 7.44 -76.16 -16.60
C GLU A 352 7.79 -74.95 -17.50
N ALA A 353 7.39 -75.00 -18.79
CA ALA A 353 7.60 -73.89 -19.72
C ALA A 353 6.82 -72.64 -19.30
N LEU A 354 5.60 -72.80 -18.76
CA LEU A 354 4.79 -71.70 -18.23
C LEU A 354 5.45 -71.04 -17.01
N GLY A 355 6.09 -71.84 -16.15
CA GLY A 355 6.91 -71.33 -15.05
C GLY A 355 8.02 -70.39 -15.53
N VAL A 356 8.78 -70.81 -16.56
CA VAL A 356 9.83 -69.98 -17.17
C VAL A 356 9.27 -68.71 -17.80
N ALA A 357 8.11 -68.80 -18.46
CA ALA A 357 7.42 -67.65 -19.04
C ALA A 357 7.05 -66.61 -17.97
N PHE A 358 6.45 -67.08 -16.87
CA PHE A 358 6.07 -66.22 -15.75
C PHE A 358 7.28 -65.57 -15.09
N ASP A 359 8.35 -66.31 -14.84
CA ASP A 359 9.57 -65.72 -14.28
C ASP A 359 10.12 -64.65 -15.21
N ARG A 360 10.15 -64.89 -16.52
CA ARG A 360 10.58 -63.91 -17.52
C ARG A 360 9.69 -62.67 -17.58
N PHE A 361 8.38 -62.84 -17.42
CA PHE A 361 7.43 -61.73 -17.36
C PHE A 361 7.63 -60.89 -16.09
N PHE A 362 7.76 -61.55 -14.94
CA PHE A 362 7.92 -60.88 -13.65
C PHE A 362 9.31 -60.25 -13.46
N GLU A 363 10.36 -60.77 -14.11
CA GLU A 363 11.67 -60.11 -14.21
C GLU A 363 11.56 -58.70 -14.80
N ARG A 364 10.68 -58.52 -15.79
CA ARG A 364 10.44 -57.22 -16.43
C ARG A 364 9.39 -56.39 -15.74
N ARG A 365 8.78 -56.89 -14.66
CA ARG A 365 7.68 -56.21 -13.97
C ARG A 365 8.07 -55.80 -12.56
N ARG A 366 8.08 -54.49 -12.31
CA ARG A 366 8.40 -53.97 -10.98
C ARG A 366 7.28 -54.31 -10.00
N GLY A 367 7.66 -54.93 -8.88
CA GLY A 367 6.73 -55.47 -7.89
C GLY A 367 6.46 -56.97 -8.05
N GLY A 368 7.03 -57.65 -9.05
CA GLY A 368 6.98 -59.11 -9.18
C GLY A 368 5.56 -59.68 -9.15
N ARG A 369 5.37 -60.79 -8.41
CA ARG A 369 4.09 -61.53 -8.30
C ARG A 369 3.04 -60.86 -7.40
N THR A 370 3.34 -59.70 -6.81
CA THR A 370 2.47 -59.02 -5.82
C THR A 370 1.13 -58.54 -6.42
N TYR A 371 1.00 -58.55 -7.75
CA TYR A 371 -0.19 -58.10 -8.48
C TYR A 371 -0.76 -59.18 -9.40
N SER A 372 -0.81 -60.43 -8.93
CA SER A 372 -1.49 -61.53 -9.62
C SER A 372 -3.01 -61.55 -9.36
N ASP A 373 -3.64 -60.38 -9.37
CA ASP A 373 -5.11 -60.36 -9.34
C ASP A 373 -5.65 -60.85 -10.70
N GLY A 374 -6.81 -61.51 -10.71
CA GLY A 374 -7.39 -62.10 -11.92
C GLY A 374 -7.78 -61.09 -13.02
N TYR A 375 -7.40 -59.82 -12.87
CA TYR A 375 -7.72 -58.72 -13.79
C TYR A 375 -6.48 -58.17 -14.52
N ASP A 376 -5.36 -58.88 -14.47
CA ASP A 376 -4.17 -58.54 -15.24
C ASP A 376 -4.31 -58.99 -16.70
N VAL A 377 -4.74 -58.06 -17.55
CA VAL A 377 -4.97 -58.29 -18.99
C VAL A 377 -3.70 -58.80 -19.70
N PHE A 378 -2.51 -58.37 -19.28
CA PHE A 378 -1.26 -58.76 -19.93
C PHE A 378 -0.81 -60.16 -19.50
N LEU A 379 -0.97 -60.49 -18.21
CA LEU A 379 -0.73 -61.85 -17.73
C LEU A 379 -1.72 -62.85 -18.34
N ASN A 380 -3.01 -62.49 -18.42
CA ASN A 380 -4.03 -63.30 -19.07
C ASN A 380 -3.71 -63.51 -20.57
N ASN A 381 -3.25 -62.47 -21.28
CA ASN A 381 -2.81 -62.57 -22.67
C ASN A 381 -1.62 -63.54 -22.82
N LEU A 382 -0.63 -63.47 -21.93
CA LEU A 382 0.49 -64.42 -21.93
C LEU A 382 0.01 -65.85 -21.73
N GLU A 383 -0.85 -66.10 -20.74
CA GLU A 383 -1.42 -67.42 -20.50
C GLU A 383 -2.19 -67.96 -21.70
N GLU A 384 -3.02 -67.14 -22.33
CA GLU A 384 -3.79 -67.52 -23.52
C GLU A 384 -2.87 -67.90 -24.68
N LYS A 385 -1.80 -67.11 -24.92
CA LYS A 385 -0.80 -67.42 -25.96
C LYS A 385 -0.10 -68.75 -25.69
N CYS A 386 0.35 -68.99 -24.46
CA CYS A 386 1.01 -70.24 -24.07
C CYS A 386 0.06 -71.44 -24.17
N LYS A 387 -1.19 -71.31 -23.70
CA LYS A 387 -2.24 -72.33 -23.80
C LYS A 387 -2.58 -72.65 -25.26
N TRP A 388 -2.66 -71.63 -26.11
CA TRP A 388 -2.90 -71.82 -27.54
C TRP A 388 -1.74 -72.56 -28.20
N TYR A 389 -0.49 -72.16 -27.93
CA TYR A 389 0.69 -72.85 -28.48
C TYR A 389 0.73 -74.31 -28.06
N TYR A 390 0.55 -74.60 -26.77
CA TYR A 390 0.47 -75.96 -26.23
C TYR A 390 -0.58 -76.84 -26.92
N ARG A 391 -1.77 -76.30 -27.19
CA ARG A 391 -2.86 -77.08 -27.80
C ARG A 391 -2.68 -77.35 -29.29
N ASN A 392 -1.80 -76.59 -29.97
CA ASN A 392 -1.62 -76.65 -31.42
C ASN A 392 -0.21 -77.09 -31.84
N SER A 393 0.66 -77.40 -30.87
CA SER A 393 2.00 -77.96 -31.07
C SER A 393 1.97 -79.43 -30.70
#